data_AF-A0A7V9ZB31-F1
#
_entry.id   AF-A0A7V9ZB31-F1
#
_cell.length_a   1.000
_cell.length_b   1.000
_cell.length_c   1.000
_cell.angle_alpha   90.00
_cell.angle_beta   90.00
_cell.angle_gamma   90.00
#
_symmetry.space_group_name_H-M   'P 1'
#
loop_
_entity.id
_entity.type
_entity.pdbx_description
1 polymer ?
#
loop_
_entity_poly.entity_id
_entity_poly.type
_entity_poly.pdbx_seq_one_letter_code
_entity_poly.pdbx_strand_id
1 'polypeptide(L)'
;MQRIAALLLTAVVLFPVTTLAQTRKRTTSRASRSSAAPKGSNAQHDGARRVADQIKVLTRFIYLLGGVAKGLEGVDDAARRNEASPAIIEQAAKNKATVRNSIQSVREGLDKLEIDFRATPELQRYYIKLAGVAAGAANAEDQAAANQFDKAGRTLLDVVNHLTDVLLEMR
;
A
#
# COMPACT_ATOMS: atom_id res chain seq x y z
N MET A 1 -52.53 -53.23 8.47
CA MET A 1 -52.09 -54.21 7.44
C MET A 1 -53.18 -55.27 7.25
N GLN A 2 -54.37 -54.80 6.85
CA GLN A 2 -55.43 -55.59 6.24
C GLN A 2 -55.16 -55.54 4.73
N ARG A 3 -55.04 -56.71 4.11
CA ARG A 3 -55.18 -56.89 2.67
C ARG A 3 -56.65 -56.61 2.30
N ILE A 4 -56.94 -56.34 1.03
CA ILE A 4 -58.28 -56.05 0.47
C ILE A 4 -58.64 -54.59 0.78
N ALA A 5 -58.96 -53.68 -0.13
CA ALA A 5 -59.27 -53.67 -1.53
C ALA A 5 -58.76 -52.30 -2.01
N ALA A 6 -58.27 -52.12 -3.21
CA ALA A 6 -59.07 -52.36 -4.38
C ALA A 6 -58.19 -52.14 -5.61
N LEU A 7 -58.27 -53.09 -6.55
CA LEU A 7 -58.37 -52.83 -7.98
C LEU A 7 -57.16 -52.12 -8.63
N LEU A 8 -56.21 -52.72 -9.36
CA LEU A 8 -56.20 -53.95 -10.18
C LEU A 8 -57.56 -54.36 -10.73
N LEU A 9 -58.09 -53.51 -11.60
CA LEU A 9 -59.11 -53.74 -12.64
C LEU A 9 -59.57 -52.31 -12.96
N THR A 10 -59.42 -51.74 -14.13
CA THR A 10 -59.73 -52.28 -15.45
C THR A 10 -59.22 -51.16 -16.36
N ALA A 11 -58.08 -51.34 -17.00
CA ALA A 11 -58.07 -51.90 -18.34
C ALA A 11 -58.67 -50.92 -19.35
N VAL A 12 -57.74 -50.31 -20.09
CA VAL A 12 -57.83 -50.18 -21.55
C VAL A 12 -58.83 -49.13 -22.02
N VAL A 13 -58.66 -48.72 -23.29
CA VAL A 13 -59.48 -47.76 -24.05
C VAL A 13 -58.98 -46.33 -23.84
N LEU A 14 -58.19 -45.67 -24.70
CA LEU A 14 -57.85 -45.84 -26.12
C LEU A 14 -56.54 -45.08 -26.41
N PHE A 15 -55.67 -45.75 -27.16
CA PHE A 15 -54.72 -45.24 -28.16
C PHE A 15 -55.26 -44.08 -29.06
N PRO A 16 -54.51 -43.46 -30.03
CA PRO A 16 -53.09 -43.59 -30.42
C PRO A 16 -52.38 -42.28 -30.91
N VAL A 17 -51.19 -42.48 -31.51
CA VAL A 17 -50.53 -41.79 -32.67
C VAL A 17 -49.79 -40.43 -32.54
N THR A 18 -48.46 -40.56 -32.70
CA THR A 18 -47.52 -39.80 -33.57
C THR A 18 -47.23 -38.30 -33.38
N THR A 19 -45.96 -38.06 -33.04
CA THR A 19 -44.98 -37.17 -33.69
C THR A 19 -45.46 -35.94 -34.48
N LEU A 20 -44.93 -34.77 -34.13
CA LEU A 20 -44.36 -33.81 -35.09
C LEU A 20 -43.35 -32.88 -34.39
N ALA A 21 -42.18 -32.77 -35.02
CA ALA A 21 -41.07 -31.93 -34.62
C ALA A 21 -41.45 -30.44 -34.64
N GLN A 22 -41.17 -29.72 -33.56
CA GLN A 22 -41.13 -28.25 -33.58
C GLN A 22 -39.70 -27.78 -33.34
N THR A 23 -39.07 -27.33 -34.42
CA THR A 23 -37.81 -26.60 -34.42
C THR A 23 -38.04 -25.23 -33.77
N ARG A 24 -37.79 -25.10 -32.48
CA ARG A 24 -37.67 -23.78 -31.85
C ARG A 24 -36.19 -23.41 -31.77
N LYS A 25 -35.76 -22.58 -32.72
CA LYS A 25 -34.56 -21.73 -32.59
C LYS A 25 -34.71 -20.90 -31.32
N ARG A 26 -34.17 -21.40 -30.20
CA ARG A 26 -33.93 -20.59 -29.01
C ARG A 26 -32.50 -20.14 -29.07
N THR A 27 -32.31 -18.91 -29.52
CA THR A 27 -31.07 -18.14 -29.42
C THR A 27 -30.50 -18.34 -28.01
N THR A 28 -29.38 -19.07 -27.92
CA THR A 28 -28.58 -19.10 -26.70
C THR A 28 -28.02 -17.69 -26.57
N SER A 29 -28.71 -16.85 -25.81
CA SER A 29 -28.11 -15.69 -25.18
C SER A 29 -26.89 -16.21 -24.43
N ARG A 30 -25.72 -15.98 -25.02
CA ARG A 30 -24.43 -16.21 -24.39
C ARG A 30 -24.47 -15.31 -23.16
N ALA A 31 -24.70 -15.93 -22.00
CA ALA A 31 -24.52 -15.25 -20.73
C ALA A 31 -23.13 -14.60 -20.80
N SER A 32 -23.14 -13.27 -20.87
CA SER A 32 -21.94 -12.48 -20.70
C SER A 32 -21.43 -12.87 -19.32
N ARG A 33 -20.39 -13.70 -19.30
CA ARG A 33 -19.54 -13.79 -18.13
C ARG A 33 -18.98 -12.39 -17.99
N SER A 34 -19.64 -11.58 -17.16
CA SER A 34 -19.02 -10.40 -16.58
C SER A 34 -17.74 -10.91 -15.95
N SER A 35 -16.61 -10.71 -16.62
CA SER A 35 -15.31 -10.99 -16.05
C SER A 35 -15.25 -10.13 -14.81
N ALA A 36 -15.35 -10.73 -13.63
CA ALA A 36 -14.90 -10.07 -12.43
C ALA A 36 -13.48 -9.58 -12.75
N ALA A 37 -13.27 -8.26 -12.70
CA ALA A 37 -11.96 -7.68 -12.95
C ALA A 37 -10.93 -8.46 -12.12
N PRO A 38 -9.76 -8.80 -12.69
CA PRO A 38 -8.80 -9.64 -12.00
C PRO A 38 -8.43 -8.95 -10.67
N LYS A 39 -8.72 -9.60 -9.54
CA LYS A 39 -8.47 -9.05 -8.18
C LYS A 39 -7.02 -8.58 -8.00
N GLY A 40 -6.08 -9.21 -8.72
CA GLY A 40 -4.67 -8.79 -8.75
C GLY A 40 -4.42 -7.41 -9.33
N SER A 41 -5.23 -6.93 -10.28
CA SER A 41 -5.11 -5.57 -10.82
C SER A 41 -5.47 -4.50 -9.78
N ASN A 42 -6.51 -4.73 -8.98
CA ASN A 42 -6.93 -3.80 -7.93
C ASN A 42 -5.90 -3.74 -6.80
N ALA A 43 -5.42 -4.90 -6.33
CA ALA A 43 -4.39 -4.95 -5.27
C ALA A 43 -3.09 -4.27 -5.71
N GLN A 44 -2.66 -4.46 -6.96
CA GLN A 44 -1.51 -3.76 -7.53
C GLN A 44 -1.73 -2.25 -7.59
N HIS A 45 -2.88 -1.79 -8.10
CA HIS A 45 -3.20 -0.35 -8.14
C HIS A 45 -3.23 0.28 -6.75
N ASP A 46 -3.81 -0.42 -5.76
CA ASP A 46 -3.86 0.05 -4.38
C ASP A 46 -2.47 0.10 -3.74
N GLY A 47 -1.64 -0.92 -3.98
CA GLY A 47 -0.25 -0.94 -3.53
C GLY A 47 0.57 0.20 -4.14
N ALA A 48 0.44 0.42 -5.46
CA ALA A 48 1.10 1.52 -6.17
C ALA A 48 0.67 2.88 -5.61
N ARG A 49 -0.62 3.04 -5.28
CA ARG A 49 -1.13 4.25 -4.65
C ARG A 49 -0.50 4.51 -3.28
N ARG A 50 -0.36 3.47 -2.45
CA ARG A 50 0.29 3.58 -1.12
C ARG A 50 1.77 3.97 -1.25
N VAL A 51 2.51 3.36 -2.18
CA VAL A 51 3.90 3.73 -2.49
C VAL A 51 3.98 5.20 -2.91
N ALA A 52 3.12 5.62 -3.85
CA ALA A 52 3.07 7.01 -4.31
C ALA A 52 2.75 8.00 -3.18
N ASP A 53 1.87 7.63 -2.24
CA ASP A 53 1.55 8.48 -1.10
C ASP A 53 2.73 8.61 -0.14
N GLN A 54 3.50 7.55 0.11
CA GLN A 54 4.74 7.64 0.88
C GLN A 54 5.78 8.54 0.19
N ILE A 55 5.98 8.40 -1.12
CA ILE A 55 6.88 9.29 -1.89
C ILE A 55 6.51 10.77 -1.67
N LYS A 56 5.22 11.12 -1.75
CA LYS A 56 4.77 12.51 -1.54
C LYS A 56 5.00 12.97 -0.11
N VAL A 57 4.82 12.10 0.89
CA VAL A 57 5.07 12.43 2.29
C VAL A 57 6.57 12.70 2.49
N LEU A 58 7.44 11.79 2.06
CA LEU A 58 8.88 11.94 2.19
C LEU A 58 9.40 13.16 1.44
N THR A 59 8.97 13.38 0.19
CA THR A 59 9.45 14.52 -0.61
C THR A 59 9.09 15.86 0.04
N ARG A 60 7.87 15.99 0.58
CA ARG A 60 7.46 17.18 1.33
C ARG A 60 8.27 17.36 2.61
N PHE A 61 8.48 16.27 3.34
CA PHE A 61 9.32 16.30 4.53
C PHE A 61 10.75 16.75 4.22
N ILE A 62 11.39 16.19 3.19
CA ILE A 62 12.77 16.51 2.80
C ILE A 62 12.89 17.98 2.37
N TYR A 63 11.91 18.50 1.61
CA TYR A 63 11.88 19.91 1.23
C TYR A 63 11.86 20.84 2.45
N LEU A 64 11.01 20.53 3.44
CA LEU A 64 10.92 21.29 4.69
C LEU A 64 12.18 21.11 5.56
N LEU A 65 12.72 19.89 5.62
CA LEU A 65 13.93 19.57 6.36
C LEU A 65 15.13 20.38 5.86
N GLY A 66 15.27 20.56 4.54
CA GLY A 66 16.38 21.31 3.96
C GLY A 66 16.49 22.75 4.48
N GLY A 67 15.34 23.40 4.74
CA GLY A 67 15.32 24.73 5.36
C GLY A 67 15.68 24.71 6.84
N VAL A 68 15.18 23.73 7.59
CA VAL A 68 15.40 23.61 9.04
C VAL A 68 16.83 23.19 9.36
N ALA A 69 17.39 22.21 8.64
CA ALA A 69 18.71 21.65 8.89
C ALA A 69 19.83 22.70 8.80
N LYS A 70 19.82 23.55 7.76
CA LYS A 70 20.78 24.66 7.63
C LYS A 70 20.69 25.67 8.77
N GLY A 71 19.47 25.96 9.24
CA GLY A 71 19.26 26.84 10.39
C GLY A 71 19.79 26.24 11.69
N LEU A 72 19.67 24.92 11.86
CA LEU A 72 20.15 24.22 13.06
C LEU A 72 21.67 24.21 13.17
N GLU A 73 22.39 24.00 12.06
CA GLU A 73 23.86 24.02 12.03
C GLU A 73 24.41 25.40 12.43
N GLY A 74 23.85 26.47 11.88
CA GLY A 74 24.25 27.84 12.23
C GLY A 74 23.99 28.18 13.70
N VAL A 75 22.88 27.71 14.27
CA VAL A 75 22.57 27.91 15.70
C VAL A 75 23.51 27.11 16.60
N ASP A 76 23.84 25.87 16.25
CA ASP A 76 24.76 25.06 17.04
C ASP A 76 26.16 25.67 17.11
N ASP A 77 26.67 26.20 16.01
CA ASP A 77 27.96 26.89 15.99
C ASP A 77 27.95 28.20 16.79
N ALA A 78 26.89 28.99 16.66
CA ALA A 78 26.71 30.21 17.48
C ALA A 78 26.57 29.87 18.97
N ALA A 79 25.86 28.79 19.32
CA ALA A 79 25.72 28.33 20.69
C ALA A 79 27.07 27.89 21.29
N ARG A 80 27.91 27.17 20.54
CA ARG A 80 29.27 26.79 20.95
C ARG A 80 30.17 28.02 21.21
N ARG A 81 29.93 29.12 20.50
CA ARG A 81 30.65 30.39 20.65
C ARG A 81 30.05 31.31 21.71
N ASN A 82 28.94 30.92 22.36
CA ASN A 82 28.14 31.77 23.26
C ASN A 82 27.58 33.03 22.58
N GLU A 83 27.33 32.96 21.26
CA GLU A 83 26.82 34.05 20.42
C GLU A 83 25.31 33.93 20.16
N ALA A 84 24.68 32.82 20.57
CA ALA A 84 23.23 32.60 20.43
C ALA A 84 22.48 32.99 21.71
N SER A 85 21.33 33.64 21.57
CA SER A 85 20.45 33.93 22.71
C SER A 85 19.79 32.66 23.25
N PRO A 86 19.42 32.60 24.54
CA PRO A 86 18.72 31.44 25.11
C PRO A 86 17.44 31.06 24.35
N ALA A 87 16.69 32.05 23.85
CA ALA A 87 15.48 31.82 23.07
C ALA A 87 15.77 31.10 21.72
N ILE A 88 16.88 31.44 21.06
CA ILE A 88 17.31 30.79 19.81
C ILE A 88 17.71 29.33 20.08
N ILE A 89 18.44 29.09 21.17
CA ILE A 89 18.87 27.75 21.58
C ILE A 89 17.65 26.86 21.89
N GLU A 90 16.68 27.38 22.63
CA GLU A 90 15.45 26.66 22.95
C GLU A 90 14.64 26.34 21.68
N GLN A 91 14.51 27.30 20.77
CA GLN A 91 13.81 27.07 19.50
C GLN A 91 14.52 26.01 18.64
N ALA A 92 15.86 26.02 18.59
CA ALA A 92 16.62 25.00 17.88
C ALA A 92 16.42 23.61 18.49
N ALA A 93 16.39 23.49 19.82
CA ALA A 93 16.09 22.23 20.49
C ALA A 93 14.68 21.70 20.13
N LYS A 94 13.66 22.57 20.12
CA LYS A 94 12.30 22.22 19.68
C LYS A 94 12.28 21.76 18.22
N ASN A 95 12.92 22.51 17.32
CA ASN A 95 13.00 22.16 15.91
C ASN A 95 13.68 20.79 15.70
N LYS A 96 14.77 20.51 16.41
CA LYS A 96 15.46 19.20 16.39
C LYS A 96 14.51 18.07 16.83
N ALA A 97 13.78 18.27 17.91
CA ALA A 97 12.80 17.29 18.38
C ALA A 97 11.70 17.05 17.35
N THR A 98 11.14 18.11 16.76
CA THR A 98 10.14 18.00 15.69
C THR A 98 10.66 17.22 14.50
N VAL A 99 11.90 17.48 14.07
CA VAL A 99 12.53 16.75 12.96
C VAL A 99 12.68 15.27 13.29
N ARG A 100 13.20 14.91 14.47
CA ARG A 100 13.34 13.51 14.87
C ARG A 100 12.00 12.78 14.90
N ASN A 101 10.99 13.37 15.51
CA ASN A 101 9.63 12.79 15.56
C ASN A 101 9.04 12.60 14.16
N SER A 102 9.34 13.52 13.24
CA SER A 102 8.89 13.41 11.84
C SER A 102 9.58 12.26 11.12
N ILE A 103 10.89 12.07 11.34
CA ILE A 103 11.65 10.95 10.75
C ILE A 103 11.15 9.61 11.32
N GLN A 104 10.90 9.54 12.63
CA GLN A 104 10.30 8.37 13.25
C GLN A 104 8.94 8.04 12.61
N SER A 105 8.08 9.04 12.41
CA SER A 105 6.77 8.86 11.75
C SER A 105 6.92 8.33 10.31
N VAL A 106 7.95 8.80 9.59
CA VAL A 106 8.29 8.28 8.26
C VAL A 106 8.70 6.81 8.34
N ARG A 107 9.59 6.43 9.26
CA ARG A 107 10.01 5.04 9.47
C ARG A 107 8.81 4.13 9.73
N GLU A 108 7.94 4.51 10.65
CA GLU A 108 6.73 3.74 10.99
C GLU A 108 5.79 3.58 9.79
N GLY A 109 5.64 4.63 8.96
CA GLY A 109 4.87 4.57 7.73
C GLY A 109 5.44 3.58 6.71
N LEU A 110 6.76 3.48 6.63
CA LEU A 110 7.48 2.57 5.73
C LEU A 110 7.50 1.13 6.25
N ASP A 111 7.64 0.93 7.57
CA ASP A 111 7.45 -0.38 8.21
C ASP A 111 6.06 -0.93 7.87
N LYS A 112 5.03 -0.11 8.04
CA LYS A 112 3.66 -0.49 7.72
C LYS A 112 3.50 -0.84 6.23
N LEU A 113 4.12 -0.06 5.34
CA LEU A 113 4.10 -0.33 3.90
C LEU A 113 4.74 -1.69 3.57
N GLU A 114 5.91 -1.98 4.13
CA GLU A 114 6.59 -3.27 3.94
C GLU A 114 5.75 -4.45 4.46
N ILE A 115 5.17 -4.31 5.65
CA ILE A 115 4.27 -5.32 6.24
C ILE A 115 3.06 -5.58 5.35
N ASP A 116 2.40 -4.53 4.87
CA ASP A 116 1.23 -4.64 4.00
C ASP A 116 1.57 -5.36 2.67
N PHE A 117 2.72 -5.03 2.07
CA PHE A 117 3.20 -5.67 0.85
C PHE A 117 3.56 -7.14 1.05
N ARG A 118 4.18 -7.47 2.19
CA ARG A 118 4.51 -8.85 2.55
C ARG A 118 3.26 -9.70 2.81
N ALA A 119 2.25 -9.12 3.45
CA ALA A 119 1.02 -9.79 3.83
C ALA A 119 0.04 -10.00 2.67
N THR A 120 0.21 -9.27 1.57
CA THR A 120 -0.67 -9.35 0.40
C THR A 120 -0.04 -10.23 -0.69
N PRO A 121 -0.58 -11.43 -0.99
CA PRO A 121 0.01 -12.36 -1.95
C PRO A 121 0.29 -11.72 -3.33
N GLU A 122 -0.63 -10.88 -3.80
CA GLU A 122 -0.54 -10.20 -5.10
C GLU A 122 0.60 -9.16 -5.16
N LEU A 123 1.09 -8.71 -4.00
CA LEU A 123 2.17 -7.72 -3.88
C LEU A 123 3.54 -8.35 -3.59
N GLN A 124 3.63 -9.66 -3.33
CA GLN A 124 4.87 -10.32 -2.93
C GLN A 124 6.03 -10.13 -3.92
N ARG A 125 5.74 -10.09 -5.23
CA ARG A 125 6.76 -9.83 -6.26
C ARG A 125 7.38 -8.43 -6.12
N TYR A 126 6.61 -7.45 -5.67
CA TYR A 126 7.05 -6.08 -5.46
C TYR A 126 7.68 -5.90 -4.08
N TYR A 127 7.25 -6.69 -3.08
CA TYR A 127 7.85 -6.69 -1.75
C TYR A 127 9.37 -6.93 -1.79
N ILE A 128 9.85 -7.84 -2.64
CA ILE A 128 11.30 -8.11 -2.78
C ILE A 128 12.06 -6.85 -3.21
N LYS A 129 11.42 -5.99 -4.01
CA LYS A 129 11.97 -4.70 -4.46
C LYS A 129 11.73 -3.60 -3.43
N LEU A 130 10.71 -3.70 -2.58
CA LEU A 130 10.43 -2.72 -1.53
C LEU A 130 11.29 -2.94 -0.28
N ALA A 131 11.71 -4.18 -0.02
CA ALA A 131 12.40 -4.57 1.19
C ALA A 131 13.66 -3.72 1.44
N GLY A 132 13.79 -3.22 2.67
CA GLY A 132 14.92 -2.40 3.10
C GLY A 132 14.66 -0.89 3.00
N VAL A 133 13.53 -0.46 2.46
CA VAL A 133 13.07 0.92 2.52
C VAL A 133 12.87 1.37 3.98
N ALA A 134 12.27 0.53 4.81
CA ALA A 134 12.11 0.80 6.23
C ALA A 134 13.44 0.87 6.97
N ALA A 135 14.39 0.00 6.62
CA ALA A 135 15.75 0.03 7.17
C ALA A 135 16.51 1.31 6.78
N GLY A 136 16.31 1.82 5.55
CA GLY A 136 16.84 3.11 5.13
C GLY A 136 16.31 4.27 5.98
N ALA A 137 15.03 4.24 6.33
CA ALA A 137 14.44 5.24 7.22
C ALA A 137 14.91 5.10 8.68
N ALA A 138 15.12 3.88 9.17
CA ALA A 138 15.74 3.65 10.48
C ALA A 138 17.17 4.22 10.54
N ASN A 139 17.97 4.02 9.48
CA ASN A 139 19.31 4.63 9.39
C ASN A 139 19.24 6.17 9.41
N ALA A 140 18.23 6.77 8.77
CA ALA A 140 18.03 8.22 8.83
C ALA A 140 17.60 8.69 10.23
N GLU A 141 16.81 7.90 10.95
CA GLU A 141 16.43 8.16 12.34
C GLU A 141 17.67 8.18 13.25
N ASP A 142 18.55 7.18 13.14
CA ASP A 142 19.81 7.11 13.89
C ASP A 142 20.72 8.31 13.60
N GLN A 143 20.82 8.71 12.33
CA GLN A 143 21.57 9.90 11.93
C GLN A 143 21.00 11.19 12.56
N ALA A 144 19.66 11.33 12.58
CA ALA A 144 19.01 12.48 13.22
C ALA A 144 19.15 12.46 14.75
N ALA A 145 19.15 11.29 15.38
CA ALA A 145 19.47 11.13 16.80
C ALA A 145 20.91 11.61 17.10
N ALA A 146 21.84 11.34 16.19
CA ALA A 146 23.23 11.82 16.25
C ALA A 146 23.42 13.30 15.81
N ASN A 147 22.33 14.07 15.63
CA ASN A 147 22.34 15.45 15.10
C ASN A 147 22.87 15.61 13.67
N GLN A 148 22.94 14.54 12.88
CA GLN A 148 23.39 14.56 11.49
C GLN A 148 22.20 14.74 10.53
N PHE A 149 21.50 15.89 10.64
CA PHE A 149 20.24 16.13 9.92
C PHE A 149 20.40 16.22 8.39
N ASP A 150 21.49 16.79 7.89
CA ASP A 150 21.78 16.81 6.44
C ASP A 150 21.96 15.38 5.90
N LYS A 151 22.74 14.56 6.61
CA LYS A 151 22.97 13.15 6.25
C LYS A 151 21.66 12.35 6.29
N ALA A 152 20.83 12.58 7.32
CA ALA A 152 19.51 11.96 7.43
C ALA A 152 18.63 12.31 6.23
N GLY A 153 18.62 13.58 5.82
CA GLY A 153 17.90 14.04 4.63
C GLY A 153 18.36 13.35 3.34
N ARG A 154 19.68 13.19 3.14
CA ARG A 154 20.24 12.46 1.99
C ARG A 154 19.85 10.99 2.00
N THR A 155 19.93 10.33 3.16
CA THR A 155 19.50 8.94 3.30
C THR A 155 18.02 8.78 2.95
N LEU A 156 17.17 9.73 3.35
CA LEU A 156 15.75 9.72 2.97
C LEU A 156 15.50 9.99 1.49
N LEU A 157 16.38 10.76 0.81
CA LEU A 157 16.32 10.90 -0.64
C LEU A 157 16.58 9.56 -1.35
N ASP A 158 17.54 8.76 -0.88
CA ASP A 158 17.78 7.42 -1.43
C ASP A 158 16.55 6.52 -1.23
N VAL A 159 15.87 6.63 -0.09
CA VAL A 159 14.60 5.93 0.15
C VAL A 159 13.51 6.37 -0.83
N VAL A 160 13.40 7.67 -1.13
CA VAL A 160 12.46 8.18 -2.15
C VAL A 160 12.76 7.61 -3.52
N ASN A 161 14.03 7.55 -3.92
CA ASN A 161 14.44 6.96 -5.20
C ASN A 161 14.03 5.49 -5.26
N HIS A 162 14.30 4.73 -4.20
CA HIS A 162 13.95 3.33 -4.12
C HIS A 162 12.43 3.09 -4.21
N LEU A 163 11.62 3.88 -3.49
CA LEU A 163 10.16 3.83 -3.60
C LEU A 163 9.68 4.18 -5.02
N THR A 164 10.35 5.12 -5.68
CA THR A 164 10.03 5.52 -7.06
C THR A 164 10.30 4.37 -8.02
N ASP A 165 11.41 3.65 -7.87
CA ASP A 165 11.72 2.47 -8.68
C ASP A 165 10.67 1.37 -8.50
N VAL A 166 10.25 1.10 -7.26
CA VAL A 166 9.15 0.16 -6.98
C VAL A 166 7.85 0.60 -7.66
N LEU A 167 7.53 1.90 -7.62
CA LEU A 167 6.33 2.43 -8.26
C LEU A 167 6.34 2.23 -9.78
N LEU A 168 7.51 2.38 -10.42
CA LEU A 168 7.67 2.17 -11.85
C LEU A 168 7.45 0.70 -12.25
N GLU A 169 7.89 -0.25 -11.42
CA GLU A 169 7.66 -1.68 -11.64
C GLU A 169 6.18 -2.09 -11.52
N MET A 170 5.37 -1.29 -10.83
CA MET A 170 3.93 -1.54 -10.63
C MET A 170 3.06 -0.91 -11.72
N ARG A 171 3.64 -0.25 -12.72
CA ARG A 171 2.91 0.47 -13.78
C ARG A 171 2.68 -0.36 -15.04
#